data_AF-A0A9D8XEV8-F1
#
_entry.id   AF-A0A9D8XEV8-F1
#
_cell.length_a   1.000
_cell.length_b   1.000
_cell.length_c   1.000
_cell.angle_alpha   90.00
_cell.angle_beta   90.00
_cell.angle_gamma   90.00
#
_symmetry.space_group_name_H-M   'P 1'
#
loop_
_entity.id
_entity.type
_entity.pdbx_description
1 polymer ?
#
loop_
_entity_poly.entity_id
_entity_poly.type
_entity_poly.pdbx_seq_one_letter_code
_entity_poly.pdbx_strand_id
1 'polypeptide(L)'
;MMAENDVIAATKESLWYIDNYVLIRDYYDRTVSRIAARCIRQGNIAVEDYPFYPYIIDVLEELCETGDYILEHKELHPFVEKKIKGGISALEKNLDLYKQELIRNSSVDMAAKKAADLADAKDAFSGFTDQADNPTKGAGQSIDDVVAKLMAEQEKLIQKKEESDE
;
A
#
# COMPACT_ATOMS: atom_id res chain seq x y z
N MET A 1 36.68 17.37 -17.62
CA MET A 1 35.97 17.41 -16.32
C MET A 1 35.12 16.16 -16.25
N MET A 2 35.51 15.19 -15.43
CA MET A 2 34.60 14.11 -15.08
C MET A 2 33.74 14.64 -13.95
N ALA A 3 32.42 14.60 -14.12
CA ALA A 3 31.49 14.93 -13.04
C ALA A 3 31.83 14.03 -11.86
N GLU A 4 32.14 14.64 -10.71
CA GLU A 4 32.08 13.95 -9.43
C GLU A 4 30.63 13.47 -9.28
N ASN A 5 30.40 12.18 -9.56
CA ASN A 5 29.19 11.53 -9.11
C ASN A 5 29.24 11.59 -7.60
N ASP A 6 28.47 12.51 -7.03
CA ASP A 6 28.25 12.63 -5.60
C ASP A 6 27.74 11.26 -5.12
N VAL A 7 28.62 10.46 -4.53
CA VAL A 7 28.24 9.14 -4.00
C VAL A 7 27.41 9.43 -2.77
N ILE A 8 26.09 9.42 -2.94
CA ILE A 8 25.14 9.57 -1.83
C ILE A 8 25.45 8.44 -0.84
N ALA A 9 25.98 8.80 0.32
CA ALA A 9 26.27 7.84 1.37
C ALA A 9 24.98 7.47 2.11
N ALA A 10 24.85 6.21 2.51
CA ALA A 10 23.72 5.77 3.32
C ALA A 10 23.67 6.54 4.65
N THR A 11 22.50 7.11 4.97
CA THR A 11 22.23 7.80 6.23
C THR A 11 21.61 6.84 7.23
N LYS A 12 21.54 7.23 8.50
CA LYS A 12 20.86 6.42 9.51
C LYS A 12 19.37 6.25 9.17
N GLU A 13 18.77 7.30 8.62
CA GLU A 13 17.40 7.34 8.14
C GLU A 13 17.19 6.39 6.95
N SER A 14 18.12 6.35 5.99
CA SER A 14 17.99 5.43 4.85
C SER A 14 18.22 3.97 5.24
N LEU A 15 19.08 3.70 6.23
CA LEU A 15 19.28 2.35 6.79
C LEU A 15 18.05 1.81 7.53
N TRP A 16 17.19 2.69 8.06
CA TRP A 16 15.94 2.30 8.72
C TRP A 16 15.04 1.51 7.76
N TYR A 17 15.00 1.84 6.48
CA TYR A 17 14.17 1.12 5.49
C TYR A 17 14.53 -0.36 5.39
N ILE A 18 15.82 -0.71 5.50
CA ILE A 18 16.25 -2.12 5.48
C ILE A 18 15.76 -2.86 6.73
N ASP A 19 15.89 -2.24 7.90
CA ASP A 19 15.40 -2.82 9.15
C ASP A 19 13.88 -2.93 9.16
N ASN A 20 13.19 -1.91 8.64
CA ASN A 20 11.75 -1.88 8.49
C ASN A 20 11.26 -2.98 7.54
N TYR A 21 11.91 -3.15 6.38
CA TYR A 21 11.57 -4.22 5.43
C TYR A 21 11.64 -5.61 6.07
N VAL A 22 12.71 -5.89 6.82
CA VAL A 22 12.87 -7.18 7.51
C VAL A 22 11.77 -7.38 8.55
N LEU A 23 11.42 -6.34 9.29
CA LEU A 23 10.36 -6.36 10.29
C LEU A 23 8.98 -6.60 9.65
N ILE A 24 8.60 -5.82 8.65
CA ILE A 24 7.31 -5.92 7.96
C ILE A 24 7.17 -7.30 7.33
N ARG A 25 8.23 -7.83 6.70
CA ARG A 25 8.20 -9.17 6.11
C ARG A 25 7.91 -10.25 7.15
N ASP A 26 8.62 -10.26 8.28
CA ASP A 26 8.37 -11.25 9.35
C ASP A 26 6.97 -11.08 9.95
N TYR A 27 6.50 -9.83 10.08
CA TYR A 27 5.14 -9.54 10.50
C TYR A 27 4.08 -10.05 9.52
N TYR A 28 4.27 -9.84 8.21
CA TYR A 28 3.41 -10.33 7.15
C TYR A 28 3.32 -11.85 7.15
N ASP A 29 4.46 -12.55 7.13
CA ASP A 29 4.52 -14.02 7.13
C ASP A 29 3.79 -14.63 8.34
N ARG A 30 3.98 -14.03 9.53
CA ARG A 30 3.29 -14.45 10.77
C ARG A 30 1.79 -14.15 10.74
N THR A 31 1.40 -13.02 10.16
CA THR A 31 0.00 -12.60 10.07
C THR A 31 -0.76 -13.52 9.14
N VAL A 32 -0.25 -13.77 7.92
CA VAL A 32 -0.82 -14.73 6.96
C VAL A 32 -0.93 -16.11 7.58
N SER A 33 0.13 -16.61 8.22
CA SER A 33 0.12 -17.94 8.87
C SER A 33 -0.96 -18.06 9.96
N ARG A 34 -1.12 -17.02 10.80
CA ARG A 34 -2.14 -17.01 11.86
C ARG A 34 -3.55 -16.93 11.29
N ILE A 35 -3.75 -16.15 10.23
CA ILE A 35 -5.04 -15.98 9.58
C ILE A 35 -5.44 -17.28 8.88
N ALA A 36 -4.54 -17.91 8.13
CA ALA A 36 -4.79 -19.23 7.55
C ALA A 36 -5.24 -20.26 8.60
N ALA A 37 -4.59 -20.29 9.77
CA ALA A 37 -4.99 -21.18 10.86
C ALA A 37 -6.38 -20.81 11.46
N ARG A 38 -6.75 -19.53 11.45
CA ARG A 38 -8.08 -19.06 11.89
C ARG A 38 -9.16 -19.44 10.87
N CYS A 39 -8.88 -19.27 9.58
CA CYS A 39 -9.79 -19.65 8.49
C CYS A 39 -10.16 -21.14 8.57
N ILE A 40 -9.20 -22.03 8.85
CA ILE A 40 -9.46 -23.46 9.10
C ILE A 40 -10.45 -23.65 10.26
N ARG A 41 -10.25 -22.95 11.39
CA ARG A 41 -11.13 -23.04 12.57
C ARG A 41 -12.51 -22.42 12.35
N GLN A 42 -12.66 -21.56 11.35
CA GLN A 42 -13.94 -20.92 11.00
C GLN A 42 -14.72 -21.70 9.93
N GLY A 43 -14.43 -22.98 9.76
CA GLY A 43 -15.11 -23.82 8.76
C GLY A 43 -14.38 -23.90 7.43
N ASN A 44 -13.06 -23.69 7.43
CA ASN A 44 -12.22 -23.78 6.24
C ASN A 44 -12.59 -22.75 5.15
N ILE A 45 -12.85 -21.51 5.58
CA ILE A 45 -13.09 -20.38 4.68
C ILE A 45 -11.81 -20.02 3.90
N ALA A 46 -11.96 -19.29 2.79
CA ALA A 46 -10.82 -18.74 2.08
C ALA A 46 -10.11 -17.65 2.93
N VAL A 47 -8.86 -17.31 2.62
CA VAL A 47 -8.13 -16.25 3.37
C VAL A 47 -8.69 -14.88 3.00
N GLU A 48 -9.13 -14.74 1.77
CA GLU A 48 -9.79 -13.59 1.15
C GLU A 48 -11.11 -13.26 1.85
N ASP A 49 -11.81 -14.29 2.34
CA ASP A 49 -13.06 -14.14 3.10
C ASP A 49 -12.83 -13.74 4.57
N TYR A 50 -11.57 -13.69 5.03
CA TYR A 50 -11.28 -13.34 6.41
C TYR A 50 -11.62 -11.85 6.66
N PRO A 51 -12.30 -11.48 7.77
CA PRO A 51 -12.75 -10.10 7.99
C PRO A 51 -11.67 -9.03 7.91
N PHE A 52 -10.42 -9.38 8.23
CA PHE A 52 -9.27 -8.48 8.20
C PHE A 52 -8.37 -8.69 6.98
N TYR A 53 -8.85 -9.35 5.94
CA TYR A 53 -8.10 -9.53 4.68
C TYR A 53 -7.59 -8.22 4.06
N PRO A 54 -8.36 -7.11 4.04
CA PRO A 54 -7.85 -5.83 3.52
C PRO A 54 -6.58 -5.35 4.22
N TYR A 55 -6.50 -5.52 5.54
CA TYR A 55 -5.30 -5.16 6.29
C TYR A 55 -4.08 -6.02 5.91
N ILE A 56 -4.28 -7.28 5.51
CA ILE A 56 -3.19 -8.12 4.98
C ILE A 56 -2.65 -7.52 3.67
N ILE A 57 -3.55 -7.01 2.83
CA ILE A 57 -3.21 -6.37 1.56
C ILE A 57 -2.47 -5.05 1.82
N ASP A 58 -2.93 -4.22 2.76
CA ASP A 58 -2.25 -2.97 3.12
C ASP A 58 -0.80 -3.23 3.58
N VAL A 59 -0.58 -4.26 4.41
CA VAL A 59 0.77 -4.65 4.87
C VAL A 59 1.63 -5.19 3.72
N LEU A 60 1.03 -5.91 2.77
CA LEU A 60 1.72 -6.41 1.59
C LEU A 60 2.12 -5.26 0.65
N GLU A 61 1.28 -4.23 0.52
CA GLU A 61 1.56 -3.00 -0.21
C GLU A 61 2.73 -2.24 0.42
N GLU A 62 2.69 -2.00 1.74
CA GLU A 62 3.79 -1.35 2.48
C GLU A 62 5.12 -2.12 2.33
N LEU A 63 5.07 -3.46 2.36
CA LEU A 63 6.22 -4.31 2.12
C LEU A 63 6.79 -4.12 0.71
N CYS A 64 5.92 -3.98 -0.29
CA CYS A 64 6.31 -3.76 -1.67
C CYS A 64 6.96 -2.38 -1.86
N GLU A 65 6.31 -1.32 -1.36
CA GLU A 65 6.82 0.05 -1.43
C GLU A 65 8.18 0.20 -0.74
N THR A 66 8.33 -0.39 0.45
CA THR A 66 9.61 -0.38 1.17
C THR A 66 10.69 -1.14 0.41
N GLY A 67 10.34 -2.27 -0.21
CA GLY A 67 11.26 -3.05 -1.03
C GLY A 67 11.72 -2.30 -2.28
N ASP A 68 10.81 -1.62 -2.98
CA ASP A 68 11.11 -0.80 -4.15
C ASP A 68 12.05 0.34 -3.81
N TYR A 69 11.77 1.06 -2.73
CA TYR A 69 12.66 2.09 -2.22
C TYR A 69 14.09 1.55 -2.01
N ILE A 70 14.24 0.39 -1.36
CA ILE A 70 15.57 -0.21 -1.14
C ILE A 70 16.28 -0.54 -2.46
N LEU A 71 15.56 -1.01 -3.48
CA LEU A 71 16.13 -1.35 -4.79
C LEU A 71 16.57 -0.11 -5.58
N GLU A 72 15.78 0.97 -5.53
CA GLU A 72 16.08 2.25 -6.18
C GLU A 72 17.31 2.94 -5.57
N HIS A 73 17.52 2.75 -4.26
CA HIS A 73 18.60 3.35 -3.48
C HIS A 73 19.85 2.45 -3.43
N LYS A 74 20.68 2.52 -4.49
CA LYS A 74 21.88 1.67 -4.67
C LYS A 74 22.89 1.75 -3.53
N GLU A 75 22.96 2.87 -2.83
CA GLU A 75 23.78 3.06 -1.63
C GLU A 75 23.41 2.11 -0.47
N LEU A 76 22.19 1.56 -0.48
CA LEU A 76 21.70 0.60 0.50
C LEU A 76 22.09 -0.84 0.17
N HIS A 77 22.43 -1.15 -1.08
CA HIS A 77 22.67 -2.53 -1.55
C HIS A 77 23.75 -3.26 -0.74
N PRO A 78 24.91 -2.66 -0.37
CA PRO A 78 25.91 -3.34 0.46
C PRO A 78 25.40 -3.75 1.85
N PHE A 79 24.36 -3.08 2.36
CA PHE A 79 23.73 -3.40 3.63
C PHE A 79 22.64 -4.46 3.47
N VAL A 80 21.93 -4.45 2.34
CA VAL A 80 21.00 -5.53 1.96
C VAL A 80 21.73 -6.87 1.88
N GLU A 81 22.89 -6.92 1.23
CA GLU A 81 23.72 -8.13 1.14
C GLU A 81 24.10 -8.72 2.52
N LYS A 82 24.16 -7.88 3.56
CA LYS A 82 24.50 -8.30 4.92
C LYS A 82 23.27 -8.70 5.74
N LYS A 83 22.16 -7.98 5.59
CA LYS A 83 20.97 -8.13 6.45
C LYS A 83 19.92 -9.08 5.87
N ILE A 84 19.79 -9.14 4.55
CA ILE A 84 18.78 -9.97 3.87
C ILE A 84 19.46 -11.25 3.37
N LYS A 85 18.95 -12.40 3.81
CA LYS A 85 19.46 -13.70 3.36
C LYS A 85 19.25 -13.84 1.85
N GLY A 86 20.35 -14.01 1.11
CA GLY A 86 20.34 -14.10 -0.35
C GLY A 86 20.47 -12.74 -1.06
N GLY A 87 20.67 -11.66 -0.31
CA GLY A 87 21.04 -10.35 -0.84
C GLY A 87 19.99 -9.72 -1.75
N ILE A 88 20.46 -8.86 -2.67
CA ILE A 88 19.61 -8.13 -3.60
C ILE A 88 18.82 -9.09 -4.50
N SER A 89 19.44 -10.17 -4.97
CA SER A 89 18.75 -11.14 -5.83
C SER A 89 17.55 -11.80 -5.15
N ALA A 90 17.66 -12.11 -3.85
CA ALA A 90 16.54 -12.63 -3.09
C ALA A 90 15.47 -11.55 -2.83
N LEU A 91 15.88 -10.30 -2.58
CA LEU A 91 14.96 -9.17 -2.43
C LEU A 91 14.12 -8.98 -3.70
N GLU A 92 14.77 -8.83 -4.86
CA GLU A 92 14.09 -8.66 -6.16
C GLU A 92 13.12 -9.79 -6.44
N LYS A 93 13.56 -11.04 -6.28
CA LYS A 93 12.72 -12.22 -6.52
C LYS A 93 11.49 -12.24 -5.60
N ASN A 94 11.67 -11.99 -4.31
CA ASN A 94 10.56 -12.02 -3.37
C ASN A 94 9.59 -10.86 -3.63
N LEU A 95 10.12 -9.68 -3.94
CA LEU A 95 9.34 -8.50 -4.24
C LEU A 95 8.45 -8.71 -5.48
N ASP A 96 8.98 -9.36 -6.52
CA ASP A 96 8.21 -9.68 -7.72
C ASP A 96 7.03 -10.63 -7.40
N LEU A 97 7.26 -11.62 -6.53
CA LEU A 97 6.19 -12.50 -6.04
C LEU A 97 5.13 -11.73 -5.25
N TYR A 98 5.55 -10.85 -4.33
CA TYR A 98 4.63 -10.03 -3.53
C TYR A 98 3.78 -9.10 -4.40
N LYS A 99 4.39 -8.47 -5.42
CA LYS A 99 3.68 -7.63 -6.39
C LYS A 99 2.68 -8.41 -7.24
N GLN A 100 3.04 -9.62 -7.67
CA GLN A 100 2.11 -10.50 -8.38
C GLN A 100 0.91 -10.87 -7.49
N GLU A 101 1.13 -11.16 -6.21
CA GLU A 101 0.05 -11.39 -5.25
C GLU A 101 -0.82 -10.15 -5.06
N LEU A 102 -0.25 -8.94 -4.97
CA LEU A 102 -1.04 -7.69 -4.94
C LEU A 102 -1.90 -7.52 -6.19
N ILE A 103 -1.36 -7.74 -7.38
CA ILE A 103 -2.12 -7.62 -8.64
C ILE A 103 -3.30 -8.61 -8.66
N ARG A 104 -3.06 -9.84 -8.23
CA ARG A 104 -4.11 -10.88 -8.17
C ARG A 104 -5.22 -10.53 -7.18
N ASN A 105 -4.89 -9.87 -6.09
CA ASN A 105 -5.83 -9.56 -5.01
C ASN A 105 -6.42 -8.13 -5.07
N SER A 106 -5.83 -7.25 -5.87
CA SER A 106 -6.35 -5.90 -6.16
C SER A 106 -7.36 -5.90 -7.31
N SER A 107 -7.35 -6.91 -8.16
CA SER A 107 -8.28 -7.03 -9.28
C SER A 107 -9.58 -7.70 -8.83
N VAL A 108 -10.67 -6.92 -8.93
CA VAL A 108 -12.10 -7.26 -8.77
C VAL A 108 -12.72 -6.88 -7.42
N ASP A 109 -12.15 -7.18 -6.26
CA ASP A 109 -12.88 -6.98 -4.98
C ASP A 109 -12.66 -5.61 -4.31
N MET A 110 -11.45 -5.03 -4.39
CA MET A 110 -11.17 -3.72 -3.79
C MET A 110 -11.86 -2.57 -4.54
N ALA A 111 -12.17 -2.70 -5.83
CA ALA A 111 -12.94 -1.69 -6.56
C ALA A 111 -14.42 -1.71 -6.17
N ALA A 112 -15.01 -2.89 -5.99
CA ALA A 112 -16.39 -3.06 -5.56
C ALA A 112 -16.59 -2.66 -4.09
N LYS A 113 -15.65 -3.05 -3.22
CA LYS A 113 -15.65 -2.70 -1.79
C LYS A 113 -15.37 -1.21 -1.56
N LYS A 114 -14.44 -0.60 -2.30
CA LYS A 114 -14.21 0.86 -2.26
C LYS A 114 -15.40 1.67 -2.77
N ALA A 115 -16.19 1.15 -3.71
CA ALA A 115 -17.42 1.79 -4.15
C ALA A 115 -18.54 1.70 -3.08
N ALA A 116 -18.66 0.56 -2.41
CA ALA A 116 -19.60 0.36 -1.30
C ALA A 116 -19.18 1.19 -0.06
N ASP A 117 -17.91 1.14 0.33
CA ASP A 117 -17.35 1.91 1.45
C ASP A 117 -17.45 3.43 1.21
N LEU A 118 -17.32 3.88 -0.04
CA LEU A 118 -17.54 5.29 -0.42
C LEU A 118 -19.02 5.67 -0.33
N ALA A 119 -19.94 4.77 -0.66
CA ALA A 119 -21.37 4.99 -0.52
C ALA A 119 -21.78 5.03 0.96
N ASP A 120 -21.30 4.10 1.77
CA ASP A 120 -21.56 4.03 3.21
C ASP A 120 -20.90 5.19 3.96
N ALA A 121 -19.70 5.61 3.56
CA ALA A 121 -19.08 6.83 4.06
C ALA A 121 -19.91 8.07 3.67
N LYS A 122 -20.35 8.19 2.41
CA LYS A 122 -21.23 9.31 1.98
C LYS A 122 -22.52 9.35 2.79
N ASP A 123 -23.13 8.21 3.09
CA ASP A 123 -24.35 8.11 3.89
C ASP A 123 -24.09 8.49 5.35
N ALA A 124 -22.99 8.02 5.95
CA ALA A 124 -22.56 8.39 7.30
C ALA A 124 -22.19 9.88 7.42
N PHE A 125 -21.58 10.48 6.39
CA PHE A 125 -21.25 11.90 6.33
C PHE A 125 -22.47 12.78 5.99
N SER A 126 -23.48 12.26 5.29
CA SER A 126 -24.74 12.97 5.05
C SER A 126 -25.55 13.22 6.33
N GLY A 127 -25.34 12.39 7.36
CA GLY A 127 -25.91 12.56 8.70
C GLY A 127 -25.27 13.69 9.52
N PHE A 128 -24.15 14.26 9.07
CA PHE A 128 -23.45 15.38 9.73
C PHE A 128 -23.94 16.77 9.27
N THR A 129 -25.20 16.89 8.84
CA THR A 129 -25.78 18.17 8.40
C THR A 129 -25.99 19.20 9.52
N ASP A 130 -25.70 18.86 10.77
CA ASP A 130 -25.55 19.87 11.83
C ASP A 130 -24.18 20.56 11.71
N GLN A 131 -24.19 21.75 11.12
CA GLN A 131 -23.09 22.68 10.80
C GLN A 131 -22.18 23.13 11.99
N ALA A 132 -22.15 22.40 13.10
CA ALA A 132 -21.39 22.80 14.28
C ALA A 132 -19.87 22.57 14.10
N ASP A 133 -19.43 21.41 13.62
CA ASP A 133 -18.01 21.06 13.55
C ASP A 133 -17.61 20.64 12.13
N ASN A 134 -17.55 21.61 11.22
CA ASN A 134 -16.90 21.41 9.92
C ASN A 134 -15.36 21.38 10.12
N PRO A 135 -14.68 20.23 9.96
CA PRO A 135 -13.22 20.13 10.15
C PRO A 135 -12.42 20.87 9.06
N THR A 136 -13.05 21.27 7.94
CA THR A 136 -12.41 22.06 6.88
C THR A 136 -12.60 23.58 7.05
N LYS A 137 -13.29 24.05 8.11
CA LYS A 137 -13.45 25.49 8.40
C LYS A 137 -12.12 26.25 8.49
N GLY A 138 -11.04 25.58 8.90
CA GLY A 138 -9.69 26.18 8.94
C GLY A 138 -8.99 26.27 7.57
N ALA A 139 -9.44 25.50 6.58
CA ALA A 139 -8.84 25.41 5.25
C ALA A 139 -9.62 26.19 4.16
N GLY A 140 -10.77 26.78 4.51
CA GLY A 140 -11.54 27.64 3.61
C GLY A 140 -12.26 26.93 2.45
N GLN A 141 -12.33 25.61 2.45
CA GLN A 141 -13.04 24.82 1.44
C GLN A 141 -14.23 24.11 2.07
N SER A 142 -15.39 24.13 1.41
CA SER A 142 -16.53 23.35 1.87
C SER A 142 -16.29 21.86 1.63
N ILE A 143 -16.96 21.01 2.38
CA ILE A 143 -16.90 19.55 2.18
C ILE A 143 -17.39 19.20 0.77
N ASP A 144 -18.38 19.92 0.25
CA ASP A 144 -18.88 19.74 -1.11
C ASP A 144 -17.80 20.04 -2.17
N ASP A 145 -16.96 21.05 -1.94
CA ASP A 145 -15.83 21.37 -2.83
C ASP A 145 -14.77 20.27 -2.83
N VAL A 146 -14.51 19.68 -1.67
CA VAL A 146 -13.54 18.58 -1.53
C VAL A 146 -14.05 17.33 -2.22
N VAL A 147 -15.34 17.00 -2.05
CA VAL A 147 -15.99 15.86 -2.70
C VAL A 147 -16.01 16.06 -4.22
N ALA A 148 -16.36 17.24 -4.71
CA ALA A 148 -16.35 17.55 -6.14
C ALA A 148 -14.95 17.38 -6.75
N LYS A 149 -13.90 17.81 -6.03
CA LYS A 149 -12.51 17.66 -6.48
C LYS A 149 -12.07 16.20 -6.55
N LEU A 150 -12.42 15.40 -5.54
CA LEU A 150 -12.11 13.97 -5.51
C LEU A 150 -12.78 13.20 -6.65
N MET A 151 -14.04 13.53 -6.96
CA MET A 151 -14.77 12.92 -8.08
C MET A 151 -14.13 13.30 -9.43
N ALA A 152 -13.74 14.57 -9.61
CA ALA A 152 -13.08 15.02 -10.83
C ALA A 152 -11.66 14.42 -11.02
N GLU A 153 -10.93 14.14 -9.94
CA GLU A 153 -9.65 13.43 -10.01
C GLU A 153 -9.83 11.95 -10.38
N GLN A 154 -10.90 11.29 -9.89
CA GLN A 154 -11.23 9.93 -10.30
C GLN A 154 -11.61 9.83 -11.78
N GLU A 155 -12.42 10.75 -12.31
CA GLU A 155 -12.79 10.75 -13.73
C GLU A 155 -11.58 10.91 -14.65
N LYS A 156 -10.59 11.72 -14.25
CA LYS A 156 -9.32 11.86 -14.98
C LYS A 156 -8.48 10.59 -14.97
N LEU A 157 -8.48 9.84 -13.86
CA LEU A 157 -7.77 8.57 -13.75
C LEU A 157 -8.41 7.49 -14.63
N ILE A 158 -9.74 7.50 -14.75
CA ILE A 158 -10.49 6.59 -15.62
C ILE A 158 -10.21 6.90 -17.09
N GLN A 159 -10.31 8.16 -17.52
CA GLN A 159 -10.04 8.56 -18.91
C GLN A 159 -8.59 8.26 -19.34
N LYS A 160 -7.61 8.51 -18.47
CA LYS A 160 -6.20 8.25 -18.76
C LYS A 160 -5.90 6.75 -18.90
N LYS A 161 -6.71 5.90 -18.28
CA LYS A 161 -6.63 4.44 -18.39
C LYS A 161 -7.24 3.96 -19.70
N GLU A 162 -8.39 4.51 -20.09
CA GLU A 162 -9.02 4.22 -21.39
C GLU A 162 -8.14 4.64 -22.59
N GLU A 163 -7.42 5.77 -22.49
CA GLU A 163 -6.46 6.21 -23.52
C GLU A 163 -5.15 5.38 -23.57
N SER A 164 -4.86 4.60 -22.53
CA SER A 164 -3.66 3.74 -22.48
C SER A 164 -3.94 2.31 -22.95
N ASP A 165 -5.21 1.96 -23.12
CA ASP A 165 -5.70 0.63 -23.52
C ASP A 165 -6.16 0.59 -25.01
N GLU A 166 -6.04 1.70 -25.77
CA GLU A 166 -6.10 1.80 -27.24
C GLU A 166 -4.70 1.88 -27.89
#